data_AF-A0A7K9D7R4-F1
#
_entry.id   AF-A0A7K9D7R4-F1
#
_cell.length_a   1.000
_cell.length_b   1.000
_cell.length_c   1.000
_cell.angle_alpha   90.00
_cell.angle_beta   90.00
_cell.angle_gamma   90.00
#
_symmetry.space_group_name_H-M   'P 1'
#
loop_
_entity.id
_entity.type
_entity.pdbx_description
1 polymer ?
#
loop_
_entity_poly.entity_id
_entity_poly.type
_entity_poly.pdbx_seq_one_letter_code
_entity_poly.pdbx_strand_id
1 'polypeptide(L)'
;KRKKEMSSKSEKRQKTEAKPSKVTEKPLGQGSEEEGMFQIGTMRYVKVSCFKGKVLVDIREFYTDKEGSTKPGRKGIALSADQWNQLKAIIPEIDAAVKKF
;
A
#
# COMPACT_ATOMS: atom_id res chain seq x y z
N LYS A 1 24.64 -8.64 31.36
CA LYS A 1 24.86 -8.21 29.94
C LYS A 1 24.02 -9.11 29.01
N ARG A 2 23.72 -8.65 27.78
CA ARG A 2 23.06 -9.34 26.64
C ARG A 2 23.51 -10.81 26.42
N LYS A 3 22.85 -11.68 25.64
CA LYS A 3 21.50 -11.77 24.99
C LYS A 3 21.42 -13.16 24.31
N LYS A 4 20.21 -13.70 24.11
CA LYS A 4 19.84 -14.87 23.28
C LYS A 4 20.71 -15.14 22.03
N GLU A 5 21.02 -16.43 21.87
CA GLU A 5 21.04 -17.29 20.66
C GLU A 5 20.87 -16.70 19.25
N MET A 6 21.57 -17.27 18.25
CA MET A 6 21.11 -18.35 17.34
C MET A 6 21.69 -18.29 15.90
N SER A 7 21.84 -19.48 15.30
CA SER A 7 21.75 -19.79 13.85
C SER A 7 23.02 -19.85 12.98
N SER A 8 23.14 -20.96 12.24
CA SER A 8 24.13 -21.20 11.18
C SER A 8 23.57 -22.02 10.00
N LYS A 9 23.19 -21.31 8.94
CA LYS A 9 23.54 -21.50 7.51
C LYS A 9 23.37 -22.86 6.76
N SER A 10 22.85 -22.75 5.51
CA SER A 10 23.13 -23.54 4.26
C SER A 10 21.81 -24.02 3.56
N GLU A 11 21.40 -23.54 2.36
CA GLU A 11 21.75 -23.97 0.97
C GLU A 11 20.94 -25.21 0.45
N LYS A 12 20.54 -25.45 -0.83
CA LYS A 12 20.75 -24.77 -2.15
C LYS A 12 20.00 -25.47 -3.35
N ARG A 13 19.14 -24.74 -4.11
CA ARG A 13 18.60 -25.04 -5.50
C ARG A 13 17.65 -26.29 -5.65
N GLN A 14 16.82 -26.52 -6.70
CA GLN A 14 16.57 -25.90 -8.04
C GLN A 14 15.15 -26.26 -8.63
N LYS A 15 14.64 -25.44 -9.60
CA LYS A 15 13.68 -25.67 -10.75
C LYS A 15 12.84 -26.98 -10.88
N THR A 16 11.66 -27.07 -11.53
CA THR A 16 10.55 -26.19 -12.04
C THR A 16 9.54 -27.11 -12.78
N GLU A 17 8.22 -26.86 -12.74
CA GLU A 17 7.36 -26.74 -13.96
C GLU A 17 5.88 -26.37 -13.67
N ALA A 18 5.17 -25.99 -14.75
CA ALA A 18 3.72 -25.77 -14.91
C ALA A 18 2.98 -24.71 -14.03
N LYS A 19 2.64 -23.58 -14.67
CA LYS A 19 1.45 -22.74 -14.39
C LYS A 19 0.18 -23.43 -14.98
N PRO A 20 -1.09 -23.10 -14.60
CA PRO A 20 -1.53 -21.75 -14.19
C PRO A 20 -2.62 -21.62 -13.10
N SER A 21 -2.85 -20.35 -12.72
CA SER A 21 -4.12 -19.78 -12.22
C SER A 21 -4.78 -20.40 -10.97
N LYS A 22 -4.33 -19.97 -9.77
CA LYS A 22 -5.26 -19.77 -8.65
C LYS A 22 -4.83 -18.65 -7.71
N VAL A 23 -5.84 -17.98 -7.15
CA VAL A 23 -5.77 -17.00 -6.06
C VAL A 23 -4.76 -17.45 -5.01
N THR A 24 -3.79 -16.59 -4.67
CA THR A 24 -2.78 -16.90 -3.66
C THR A 24 -2.88 -15.90 -2.51
N GLU A 25 -3.65 -16.26 -1.50
CA GLU A 25 -3.44 -15.73 -0.15
C GLU A 25 -1.99 -16.04 0.25
N LYS A 26 -1.22 -15.01 0.65
CA LYS A 26 0.15 -15.16 1.14
C LYS A 26 0.25 -14.76 2.61
N PRO A 27 1.17 -15.39 3.37
CA PRO A 27 1.04 -15.48 4.82
C PRO A 27 1.49 -14.19 5.54
N LEU A 28 0.86 -13.91 6.68
CA LEU A 28 1.36 -12.94 7.65
C LEU A 28 2.82 -13.29 8.03
N GLY A 29 3.76 -12.36 7.85
CA GLY A 29 5.15 -12.67 8.20
C GLY A 29 6.22 -11.60 8.05
N GLN A 30 5.98 -10.50 7.32
CA GLN A 30 6.91 -9.36 7.30
C GLN A 30 6.16 -8.11 6.82
N GLY A 31 6.20 -7.03 7.60
CA GLY A 31 5.51 -5.79 7.26
C GLY A 31 6.23 -5.02 6.15
N SER A 32 6.03 -5.44 4.89
CA SER A 32 6.46 -4.68 3.73
C SER A 32 5.66 -3.38 3.65
N GLU A 33 6.33 -2.24 3.46
CA GLU A 33 5.67 -0.93 3.45
C GLU A 33 4.67 -0.72 2.29
N GLU A 34 4.70 -1.65 1.32
CA GLU A 34 3.84 -1.78 0.14
C GLU A 34 2.47 -2.46 0.41
N GLU A 35 2.30 -3.19 1.52
CA GLU A 35 0.99 -3.78 1.85
C GLU A 35 -0.05 -2.68 2.07
N GLY A 36 -1.11 -2.70 1.26
CA GLY A 36 -2.17 -1.69 1.28
C GLY A 36 -1.85 -0.38 0.57
N MET A 37 -0.79 -0.30 -0.24
CA MET A 37 -0.57 0.78 -1.20
C MET A 37 -1.16 0.44 -2.58
N PHE A 38 -1.97 1.33 -3.13
CA PHE A 38 -2.59 1.23 -4.46
C PHE A 38 -2.14 2.43 -5.31
N GLN A 39 -1.47 2.19 -6.43
CA GLN A 39 -0.99 3.26 -7.30
C GLN A 39 -2.14 3.79 -8.19
N ILE A 40 -2.30 5.11 -8.23
CA ILE A 40 -3.32 5.83 -9.04
C ILE A 40 -2.70 6.84 -10.04
N GLY A 41 -1.36 6.94 -10.08
CA GLY A 41 -0.61 7.75 -11.03
C GLY A 41 0.89 7.63 -10.81
N THR A 42 1.70 8.28 -11.65
CA THR A 42 3.18 8.12 -11.68
C THR A 42 3.85 8.25 -10.32
N MET A 43 3.39 9.20 -9.49
CA MET A 43 3.86 9.38 -8.10
C MET A 43 2.68 9.61 -7.14
N ARG A 44 1.54 8.97 -7.40
CA ARG A 44 0.31 9.14 -6.59
C ARG A 44 -0.21 7.78 -6.13
N TYR A 45 -0.43 7.66 -4.83
CA TYR A 45 -0.81 6.41 -4.19
C TYR A 45 -1.96 6.64 -3.20
N VAL A 46 -2.80 5.62 -3.05
CA VAL A 46 -3.76 5.47 -1.97
C VAL A 46 -3.18 4.45 -1.00
N LYS A 47 -3.00 4.80 0.28
CA LYS A 47 -2.53 3.89 1.32
C LYS A 47 -3.57 3.71 2.41
N VAL A 48 -3.94 2.45 2.69
CA VAL A 48 -4.69 2.12 3.91
C VAL A 48 -3.71 1.99 5.07
N SER A 49 -3.97 2.66 6.18
CA SER A 49 -3.11 2.63 7.37
C SER A 49 -3.92 2.74 8.66
N CYS A 50 -3.33 2.30 9.78
CA CYS A 50 -3.94 2.42 11.10
C CYS A 50 -3.09 3.34 11.99
N PHE A 51 -3.64 4.48 12.40
CA PHE A 51 -2.96 5.43 13.29
C PHE A 51 -3.77 5.62 14.57
N LYS A 52 -3.16 5.35 15.73
CA LYS A 52 -3.78 5.45 17.06
C LYS A 52 -5.15 4.73 17.14
N GLY A 53 -5.23 3.52 16.56
CA GLY A 53 -6.45 2.70 16.53
C GLY A 53 -7.52 3.14 15.51
N LYS A 54 -7.28 4.19 14.71
CA LYS A 54 -8.19 4.63 13.64
C LYS A 54 -7.66 4.21 12.28
N VAL A 55 -8.53 3.63 11.45
CA VAL A 55 -8.25 3.35 10.04
C VAL A 55 -8.32 4.65 9.23
N LEU A 56 -7.30 4.90 8.42
CA LEU A 56 -7.17 6.04 7.54
C LEU A 56 -6.84 5.59 6.11
N VAL A 57 -7.44 6.26 5.13
CA VAL A 57 -7.15 6.10 3.70
C VAL A 57 -6.43 7.36 3.23
N ASP A 58 -5.11 7.29 3.10
CA ASP A 58 -4.26 8.42 2.68
C ASP A 58 -4.10 8.44 1.16
N ILE A 59 -4.61 9.49 0.51
CA ILE A 59 -4.51 9.71 -0.94
C ILE A 59 -3.47 10.81 -1.16
N ARG A 60 -2.27 10.47 -1.65
CA ARG A 60 -1.11 11.36 -1.59
C ARG A 60 -0.18 11.30 -2.79
N GLU A 61 0.36 12.46 -3.14
CA GLU A 61 1.47 12.62 -4.08
C GLU A 61 2.80 12.46 -3.32
N PHE A 62 3.68 11.61 -3.84
CA PHE A 62 5.01 11.35 -3.32
C PHE A 62 6.06 12.06 -4.18
N TYR A 63 7.25 12.26 -3.64
CA TYR A 63 8.41 12.76 -4.36
C TYR A 63 9.62 11.86 -4.09
N THR A 64 10.59 11.87 -5.00
CA THR A 64 11.88 11.21 -4.81
C THR A 64 12.87 12.24 -4.28
N ASP A 65 13.53 11.94 -3.17
CA ASP A 65 14.58 12.79 -2.62
C ASP A 65 15.93 12.62 -3.34
N LYS A 66 16.94 13.40 -2.94
CA LYS A 66 18.27 13.37 -3.55
C LYS A 66 19.03 12.06 -3.33
N GLU A 67 18.60 11.25 -2.37
CA GLU A 67 19.16 9.92 -2.05
C GLU A 67 18.42 8.81 -2.80
N GLY A 68 17.44 9.16 -3.65
CA GLY A 68 16.65 8.21 -4.43
C GLY A 68 15.48 7.58 -3.67
N SER A 69 15.22 7.99 -2.42
CA SER A 69 14.12 7.44 -1.62
C SER A 69 12.80 8.14 -1.92
N THR A 70 11.71 7.35 -1.96
CA THR A 70 10.35 7.87 -2.18
C THR A 70 9.75 8.34 -0.85
N LYS A 71 9.35 9.61 -0.76
CA LYS A 71 8.81 10.24 0.45
C LYS A 71 7.41 10.84 0.21
N PRO A 72 6.52 10.80 1.23
CA PRO A 72 5.20 11.41 1.13
C PRO A 72 5.32 12.94 0.98
N GLY A 73 4.67 13.50 -0.04
CA GLY A 73 4.64 14.94 -0.28
C GLY A 73 3.56 15.67 0.53
N ARG A 74 3.62 17.00 0.50
CA ARG A 74 2.62 17.87 1.15
C ARG A 74 1.23 17.77 0.51
N LYS A 75 1.15 17.47 -0.80
CA LYS A 75 -0.13 17.31 -1.52
C LYS A 75 -0.73 15.94 -1.23
N GLY A 76 -1.81 15.92 -0.47
CA GLY A 76 -2.57 14.70 -0.18
C GLY A 76 -3.48 14.85 1.02
N ILE A 77 -4.45 13.95 1.17
CA ILE A 77 -5.44 13.95 2.24
C ILE A 77 -5.54 12.56 2.87
N ALA A 78 -5.59 12.51 4.20
CA ALA A 78 -5.92 11.30 4.95
C ALA A 78 -7.40 11.34 5.31
N LEU A 79 -8.19 10.46 4.69
CA LEU A 79 -9.61 10.31 4.95
C LEU A 79 -9.85 9.33 6.10
N SER A 80 -10.80 9.65 6.99
CA SER A 80 -11.35 8.66 7.92
C SER A 80 -12.17 7.59 7.18
N ALA A 81 -12.44 6.46 7.84
CA ALA A 81 -13.31 5.42 7.30
C ALA A 81 -14.70 5.97 6.89
N ASP A 82 -15.29 6.88 7.67
CA ASP A 82 -16.57 7.52 7.39
C ASP A 82 -16.51 8.39 6.13
N GLN A 83 -15.47 9.23 6.00
CA GLN A 83 -15.26 10.09 4.83
C GLN A 83 -15.00 9.25 3.56
N TRP A 84 -14.28 8.13 3.69
CA TRP A 84 -14.09 7.17 2.59
C TRP A 84 -15.39 6.50 2.16
N ASN A 85 -16.27 6.16 3.12
CA ASN A 85 -17.59 5.60 2.81
C ASN A 85 -18.51 6.63 2.14
N GLN A 86 -18.50 7.89 2.60
CA GLN A 86 -19.22 8.99 1.95
C GLN A 86 -18.71 9.23 0.52
N LEU A 87 -17.39 9.29 0.33
CA LEU A 87 -16.78 9.44 -1.01
C LEU A 87 -17.26 8.35 -1.96
N LYS A 88 -17.24 7.08 -1.55
CA LYS A 88 -17.75 5.96 -2.36
C LYS A 88 -19.22 6.11 -2.74
N ALA A 89 -20.06 6.62 -1.84
CA ALA A 89 -21.49 6.81 -2.11
C ALA A 89 -21.75 7.82 -3.23
N ILE A 90 -20.90 8.86 -3.34
CA ILE A 90 -21.03 9.92 -4.34
C ILE A 90 -20.17 9.70 -5.61
N ILE A 91 -19.40 8.61 -5.72
CA ILE A 91 -18.62 8.28 -6.94
C ILE A 91 -19.49 8.35 -8.22
N PRO A 92 -20.73 7.81 -8.27
CA PRO A 92 -21.55 7.89 -9.48
C PRO A 92 -21.88 9.33 -9.91
N GLU A 93 -22.06 10.23 -8.95
CA GLU A 93 -22.31 11.65 -9.20
C GLU A 93 -21.04 12.37 -9.67
N ILE A 94 -19.88 12.03 -9.08
CA ILE A 94 -18.57 12.51 -9.52
C ILE A 94 -18.28 12.05 -10.95
N ASP A 95 -18.48 10.77 -11.28
CA ASP A 95 -18.28 10.23 -12.63
C ASP A 95 -19.20 10.91 -13.66
N ALA A 96 -20.45 11.20 -13.28
CA ALA A 96 -21.39 11.94 -14.12
C ALA A 96 -21.01 13.43 -14.28
N ALA A 97 -20.33 14.02 -13.29
CA ALA A 97 -19.79 15.38 -13.39
C ALA A 97 -18.51 15.44 -14.22
N VAL A 98 -17.59 14.50 -14.06
CA VAL A 98 -16.33 14.42 -14.83
C VAL A 98 -16.61 14.30 -16.32
N LYS A 99 -17.62 13.51 -16.73
CA LYS A 99 -18.02 13.36 -18.15
C LYS A 99 -18.64 14.61 -18.80
N LYS A 100 -18.88 15.68 -18.04
CA LYS A 100 -19.41 16.96 -18.56
C LYS A 100 -18.31 17.97 -18.93
N PHE A 101 -17.07 17.66 -18.61
CA PHE A 101 -15.87 18.46 -18.89
C PHE A 101 -14.91 17.69 -19.80
#